data_AF-A0A950ZL25-F1
#
_entry.id   AF-A0A950ZL25-F1
#
_cell.length_a   1.000
_cell.length_b   1.000
_cell.length_c   1.000
_cell.angle_alpha   90.00
_cell.angle_beta   90.00
_cell.angle_gamma   90.00
#
_symmetry.space_group_name_H-M   'P 1'
#
loop_
_entity.id
_entity.type
_entity.pdbx_description
1 polymer ?
#
loop_
_entity_poly.entity_id
_entity_poly.type
_entity_poly.pdbx_seq_one_letter_code
_entity_poly.pdbx_strand_id
1 'polypeptide(L)' 'MRKYKPVELPLKDVPSNFAEEHATCPNCESRTPGVIGRLGLRLVFRCDRCRVRFHRPTASVQLL' A
#
# COMPACT_ATOMS: atom_id res chain seq x y z
N MET A 1 -18.88 14.88 -21.39
CA MET A 1 -17.69 14.11 -20.95
C MET A 1 -17.50 14.31 -19.45
N ARG A 2 -17.67 13.25 -18.62
CA ARG A 2 -17.39 13.35 -17.19
C ARG A 2 -15.88 13.46 -17.01
N LYS A 3 -15.37 14.63 -16.62
CA LYS A 3 -13.96 14.81 -16.24
C LYS A 3 -13.69 13.86 -15.07
N TYR A 4 -12.81 12.88 -15.27
CA TYR A 4 -12.32 12.02 -14.21
C TYR A 4 -11.65 12.92 -13.16
N LYS A 5 -12.19 12.96 -11.95
CA LYS A 5 -11.48 13.52 -10.80
C LYS A 5 -10.55 12.42 -10.28
N PRO A 6 -9.23 12.63 -10.25
CA PRO A 6 -8.33 11.69 -9.61
C PRO A 6 -8.82 11.44 -8.19
N VAL A 7 -9.05 10.18 -7.84
CA VAL A 7 -9.32 9.81 -6.46
C VAL A 7 -8.03 10.00 -5.69
N GLU A 8 -7.95 11.08 -4.93
CA GLU A 8 -6.88 11.28 -3.96
C GLU A 8 -7.11 10.27 -2.82
N LEU A 9 -6.16 9.36 -2.62
CA LEU A 9 -6.12 8.53 -1.42
C LEU A 9 -5.39 9.32 -0.33
N PRO A 10 -6.08 9.90 0.68
CA PRO A 10 -5.42 10.62 1.75
C PRO A 10 -4.66 9.62 2.63
N LEU A 11 -3.35 9.53 2.42
CA LEU A 11 -2.48 8.72 3.25
C LEU A 11 -2.12 9.47 4.52
N LYS A 12 -2.16 8.78 5.64
CA LYS A 12 -1.63 9.30 6.91
C LYS A 12 -0.16 8.91 7.05
N ASP A 13 0.56 9.68 7.86
CA ASP A 13 1.93 9.36 8.24
C ASP A 13 2.06 7.98 8.88
N VAL A 14 3.22 7.38 8.65
CA VAL A 14 3.59 6.06 9.12
C VAL A 14 4.40 6.23 10.39
N PRO A 15 4.07 5.51 11.49
CA PRO A 15 4.91 5.50 12.68
C PRO A 15 6.34 5.09 12.33
N SER A 16 7.33 5.71 12.97
CA SER A 16 8.76 5.56 12.61
C SER A 16 9.23 4.11 12.58
N ASN A 17 8.67 3.24 13.44
CA ASN A 17 8.99 1.81 13.50
C ASN A 17 8.49 1.01 12.27
N PHE A 18 7.68 1.59 11.40
CA PHE A 18 7.15 0.97 10.18
C PHE A 18 7.61 1.67 8.89
N ALA A 19 8.41 2.75 8.99
CA ALA A 19 8.81 3.56 7.84
C ALA A 19 9.74 2.80 6.87
N GLU A 20 10.53 1.86 7.39
CA GLU A 20 11.48 1.05 6.62
C GLU A 20 10.90 -0.31 6.19
N GLU A 21 9.59 -0.53 6.36
CA GLU A 21 8.99 -1.79 5.92
C GLU A 21 8.93 -1.92 4.40
N HIS A 22 9.10 -3.16 3.93
CA HIS A 22 8.95 -3.51 2.52
C HIS A 22 7.93 -4.64 2.33
N ALA A 23 7.32 -4.72 1.14
CA ALA A 23 6.39 -5.79 0.80
C ALA A 23 6.56 -6.29 -0.63
N THR A 24 6.27 -7.57 -0.86
CA THR A 24 6.28 -8.16 -2.20
C THR A 24 5.17 -7.55 -3.05
N CYS A 25 5.53 -7.00 -4.21
CA CYS A 25 4.59 -6.46 -5.17
C CYS A 25 3.69 -7.57 -5.74
N PRO A 26 2.35 -7.45 -5.67
CA PRO A 26 1.44 -8.46 -6.22
C PRO A 26 1.42 -8.50 -7.75
N ASN A 27 2.03 -7.51 -8.43
CA ASN A 27 2.02 -7.41 -9.88
C ASN A 27 3.31 -7.91 -10.56
N CYS A 28 4.47 -7.77 -9.90
CA CYS A 28 5.78 -8.12 -10.50
C CYS A 28 6.73 -8.81 -9.53
N GLU A 29 6.24 -9.21 -8.34
CA GLU A 29 6.96 -9.99 -7.34
C GLU A 29 8.25 -9.35 -6.79
N SER A 30 8.50 -8.09 -7.13
CA SER A 30 9.59 -7.30 -6.55
C SER A 30 9.40 -7.17 -5.03
N ARG A 31 10.48 -7.43 -4.27
CA ARG A 31 10.50 -7.40 -2.80
C ARG A 31 10.94 -6.06 -2.20
N THR A 32 11.26 -5.08 -3.04
CA THR A 32 11.70 -3.74 -2.63
C THR A 32 10.62 -2.67 -2.49
N PRO A 33 9.32 -2.85 -2.84
CA PRO A 33 8.30 -1.82 -2.61
C PRO A 33 8.30 -1.31 -1.17
N GLY A 34 8.59 -0.01 -0.99
CA GLY A 34 8.60 0.65 0.31
C GLY A 34 7.24 1.18 0.72
N VAL A 35 7.08 1.47 2.00
CA VAL A 35 5.90 2.12 2.57
C VAL A 35 5.84 3.59 2.12
N ILE A 36 4.66 4.05 1.71
CA ILE A 36 4.39 5.44 1.33
C ILE A 36 3.37 6.14 2.24
N GLY A 37 2.83 5.42 3.22
CA GLY A 37 1.77 5.93 4.08
C GLY A 37 0.93 4.82 4.67
N ARG A 38 -0.17 5.20 5.33
CA ARG A 38 -1.19 4.25 5.81
C ARG A 38 -2.60 4.70 5.50
N LEU A 39 -3.49 3.72 5.34
CA LEU A 39 -4.94 3.89 5.28
C LEU A 39 -5.55 3.17 6.48
N GLY A 40 -5.96 3.94 7.50
CA GLY A 40 -6.35 3.37 8.79
C GLY A 40 -5.16 2.68 9.48
N LEU A 41 -5.30 1.38 9.72
CA LEU A 41 -4.26 0.51 10.31
C LEU A 41 -3.41 -0.22 9.26
N ARG A 42 -3.70 -0.04 7.97
CA ARG A 42 -3.01 -0.75 6.88
C ARG A 42 -1.89 0.10 6.31
N LEU A 43 -0.67 -0.43 6.30
CA LEU A 43 0.43 0.17 5.56
C LEU A 43 0.15 0.09 4.06
N VAL A 44 0.45 1.18 3.37
CA VAL A 44 0.33 1.30 1.91
C VAL A 44 1.72 1.32 1.32
N PHE A 45 1.98 0.38 0.43
CA PHE A 45 3.26 0.21 -0.26
C PHE A 45 3.15 0.73 -1.69
N ARG A 46 4.27 1.17 -2.27
CA ARG A 46 4.36 1.52 -3.70
C ARG A 46 5.52 0.78 -4.33
N CYS A 47 5.23 0.08 -5.43
CA CYS A 47 6.29 -0.55 -6.23
C CYS A 47 6.98 0.48 -7.13
N ASP A 48 8.31 0.54 -7.13
CA ASP A 48 9.05 1.45 -8.00
C ASP A 48 9.01 1.07 -9.48
N ARG A 49 8.83 -0.23 -9.77
CA ARG A 49 8.73 -0.74 -11.15
C ARG A 49 7.34 -0.53 -11.74
N CYS A 50 6.31 -1.08 -11.09
CA CYS A 50 4.94 -1.08 -11.63
C CYS A 50 4.12 0.14 -11.21
N ARG A 51 4.60 0.94 -10.26
CA ARG A 51 3.90 2.09 -9.66
C ARG A 51 2.57 1.77 -8.97
N VAL A 52 2.17 0.50 -8.93
CA VAL A 52 0.99 0.02 -8.20
C VAL A 52 1.12 0.32 -6.72
N ARG A 53 0.00 0.70 -6.11
CA ARG A 53 -0.15 0.90 -4.66
C ARG A 53 -0.96 -0.25 -4.09
N PHE A 54 -0.52 -0.81 -2.98
CA PHE A 54 -1.17 -1.99 -2.40
C PHE A 54 -0.98 -2.04 -0.88
N HIS A 55 -1.80 -2.85 -0.21
CA HIS A 55 -1.62 -3.23 1.18
C HIS A 55 -1.28 -4.72 1.25
N ARG A 56 -0.62 -5.17 2.33
CA ARG A 56 -0.50 -6.62 2.57
C ARG A 56 -1.90 -7.24 2.65
N PRO A 57 -2.08 -8.48 2.16
CA PRO A 57 -3.29 -9.23 2.47
C PRO A 57 -3.36 -9.31 3.99
N THR A 58 -4.38 -8.70 4.59
CA THR A 58 -4.75 -9.08 5.95
C THR A 58 -5.17 -10.53 5.84
N ALA A 59 -4.57 -11.44 6.60
CA ALA A 59 -5.18 -12.73 6.83
C ALA A 59 -6.62 -12.41 7.25
N SER A 60 -7.57 -12.67 6.35
CA SER A 60 -8.97 -12.58 6.70
C SER A 60 -9.09 -13.47 7.91
N VAL A 61 -9.44 -12.91 9.07
CA VAL A 61 -9.92 -13.70 10.18
C VAL A 61 -11.16 -14.39 9.61
N GLN A 62 -10.98 -15.60 9.10
CA GLN A 62 -12.07 -16.52 8.87
C GLN A 62 -12.56 -16.84 10.27
N LEU A 63 -13.55 -16.07 10.72
CA LEU A 63 -14.46 -16.50 11.76
C LEU A 63 -15.18 -17.72 11.19
N LEU A 64 -14.57 -18.89 11.42
CA LEU A 64 -15.20 -20.20 11.36
C LEU A 64 -15.80 -20.49 12.74
#